data_AF-A0A4U1CDP7-F1
#
_entry.id   AF-A0A4U1CDP7-F1
#
_cell.length_a   1.000
_cell.length_b   1.000
_cell.length_c   1.000
_cell.angle_alpha   90.00
_cell.angle_beta   90.00
_cell.angle_gamma   90.00
#
_symmetry.space_group_name_H-M   'P 1'
#
loop_
_entity.id
_entity.type
_entity.pdbx_description
1 polymer ?
#
loop_
_entity_poly.entity_id
_entity_poly.type
_entity_poly.pdbx_seq_one_letter_code
_entity_poly.pdbx_strand_id
1 'polypeptide(L)'
;MKRLSEKKEFGFRNLVIGFCSVLVLLCGLCFGQDGNAGIQEATNKVKGYFDTGCDLMYAIGAVVGVIGAVKVFSKWNAGEPDTNKVAAAWFGSCIFLVVVATVLKSFFGI
;
A
#
# COMPACT_ATOMS: atom_id res chain seq x y z
N MET A 1 -67.67 -7.44 -10.41
CA MET A 1 -66.25 -7.30 -10.80
C MET A 1 -65.48 -6.19 -10.06
N LYS A 2 -66.08 -5.06 -9.63
CA LYS A 2 -65.35 -3.95 -8.96
C LYS A 2 -64.64 -4.29 -7.64
N ARG A 3 -65.18 -5.20 -6.81
CA ARG A 3 -64.56 -5.58 -5.52
C ARG A 3 -63.22 -6.33 -5.63
N LEU A 4 -62.91 -6.93 -6.80
CA LEU A 4 -61.65 -7.66 -7.01
C LEU A 4 -60.49 -6.72 -7.37
N SER A 5 -60.75 -5.56 -8.00
CA SER A 5 -59.69 -4.58 -8.29
C SER A 5 -59.27 -3.80 -7.04
N GLU A 6 -60.19 -3.49 -6.13
CA GLU A 6 -59.88 -2.86 -4.83
C GLU A 6 -59.00 -3.73 -3.94
N LYS A 7 -59.22 -5.06 -3.89
CA LYS A 7 -58.34 -5.97 -3.13
C LYS A 7 -56.93 -6.07 -3.72
N LYS A 8 -56.80 -5.97 -5.05
CA LYS A 8 -55.52 -6.02 -5.76
C LYS A 8 -54.70 -4.74 -5.55
N GLU A 9 -55.35 -3.59 -5.60
CA GLU A 9 -54.81 -2.28 -5.20
C GLU A 9 -54.39 -2.25 -3.72
N PHE A 10 -55.21 -2.80 -2.82
CA PHE A 10 -54.91 -2.84 -1.38
C PHE A 10 -53.71 -3.75 -1.06
N GLY A 11 -53.61 -4.91 -1.71
CA GLY A 11 -52.47 -5.82 -1.58
C GLY A 11 -51.18 -5.21 -2.14
N PHE A 12 -51.26 -4.53 -3.28
CA PHE A 12 -50.11 -3.85 -3.89
C PHE A 12 -49.63 -2.67 -3.04
N ARG A 13 -50.56 -1.87 -2.49
CA ARG A 13 -50.21 -0.73 -1.62
C ARG A 13 -49.53 -1.17 -0.32
N ASN A 14 -49.99 -2.26 0.29
CA ASN A 14 -49.34 -2.81 1.50
C ASN A 14 -47.96 -3.41 1.21
N LEU A 15 -47.77 -4.00 0.02
CA LEU A 15 -46.48 -4.51 -0.42
C LEU A 15 -45.48 -3.37 -0.69
N VAL A 16 -45.92 -2.27 -1.30
CA VAL A 16 -45.10 -1.06 -1.50
C VAL A 16 -44.71 -0.43 -0.17
N ILE A 17 -45.64 -0.32 0.78
CA ILE A 17 -45.35 0.21 2.12
C ILE A 17 -44.35 -0.68 2.87
N GLY A 18 -44.50 -2.02 2.75
CA GLY A 18 -43.54 -2.98 3.31
C GLY A 18 -42.14 -2.84 2.70
N PHE A 19 -42.05 -2.64 1.39
CA PHE A 19 -40.76 -2.45 0.71
C PHE A 19 -40.09 -1.12 1.08
N CYS A 20 -40.87 -0.03 1.16
CA CYS A 20 -40.37 1.27 1.60
C CYS A 20 -39.88 1.26 3.05
N SER A 21 -40.56 0.53 3.94
CA SER A 21 -40.14 0.44 5.35
C SER A 21 -38.83 -0.35 5.53
N VAL A 22 -38.60 -1.38 4.72
CA VAL A 22 -37.31 -2.10 4.68
C VAL A 22 -36.18 -1.19 4.16
N LEU A 23 -36.43 -0.39 3.12
CA LEU A 23 -35.45 0.56 2.58
C LEU A 23 -35.07 1.65 3.61
N VAL A 24 -36.03 2.15 4.39
CA VAL A 24 -35.76 3.16 5.44
C VAL A 24 -34.94 2.57 6.59
N LEU A 25 -35.18 1.31 6.97
CA LEU A 25 -34.37 0.60 7.97
C LEU A 25 -32.92 0.38 7.51
N LEU A 26 -32.72 0.09 6.22
CA LEU A 26 -31.39 -0.05 5.62
C LEU A 26 -30.60 1.27 5.63
N CYS A 27 -31.26 2.41 5.40
CA CYS A 27 -30.61 3.73 5.48
C CYS A 27 -30.11 4.07 6.90
N GLY A 28 -30.74 3.54 7.95
CA GLY A 28 -30.29 3.74 9.34
C GLY A 28 -28.98 3.02 9.70
N LEU A 29 -28.56 2.05 8.89
CA LEU A 29 -27.29 1.32 9.06
C LEU A 29 -26.11 1.99 8.34
N CYS A 30 -26.36 3.06 7.58
CA CYS A 30 -25.34 3.82 6.88
C CYS A 30 -24.58 4.70 7.89
N PHE A 31 -23.73 4.09 8.71
CA PHE A 31 -22.67 4.83 9.38
C PHE A 31 -21.78 5.45 8.30
N GLY A 32 -21.68 6.78 8.27
CA GLY A 32 -20.66 7.44 7.48
C GLY A 32 -19.31 6.86 7.90
N GLN A 33 -18.58 6.27 6.95
CA GLN A 33 -17.24 5.75 7.22
C GLN A 33 -16.42 6.91 7.79
N ASP A 34 -16.04 6.79 9.06
CA ASP A 34 -15.27 7.82 9.73
C ASP A 34 -13.97 8.01 8.95
N GLY A 35 -13.75 9.20 8.40
CA GLY A 35 -12.59 9.49 7.56
C GLY A 35 -11.29 9.17 8.30
N ASN A 36 -11.29 9.31 9.63
CA ASN A 36 -10.16 8.94 10.46
C ASN A 36 -9.94 7.41 10.53
N ALA A 37 -11.01 6.61 10.56
CA ALA A 37 -10.93 5.16 10.52
C ALA A 37 -10.34 4.67 9.18
N GLY A 38 -10.76 5.27 8.06
CA GLY A 38 -10.18 4.98 6.74
C GLY A 38 -8.69 5.34 6.64
N ILE A 39 -8.28 6.48 7.20
CA ILE A 39 -6.87 6.89 7.26
C ILE A 39 -6.04 5.96 8.14
N GLN A 40 -6.57 5.52 9.29
CA GLN A 40 -5.90 4.55 10.15
C GLN A 40 -5.73 3.19 9.46
N GLU A 41 -6.76 2.71 8.76
CA GLU A 41 -6.66 1.46 8.00
C GLU A 41 -5.64 1.56 6.88
N ALA A 42 -5.64 2.64 6.10
CA ALA A 42 -4.63 2.87 5.07
C ALA A 42 -3.21 2.91 5.65
N THR A 43 -3.01 3.57 6.80
CA THR A 43 -1.72 3.62 7.49
C THR A 43 -1.25 2.22 7.88
N ASN A 44 -2.14 1.39 8.44
CA ASN A 44 -1.83 0.02 8.82
C ASN A 44 -1.45 -0.85 7.62
N LYS A 45 -2.14 -0.67 6.48
CA LYS A 45 -1.79 -1.38 5.23
C LYS A 45 -0.41 -0.96 4.73
N VAL A 46 -0.09 0.33 4.72
CA VAL A 46 1.23 0.83 4.30
C VAL A 46 2.34 0.28 5.21
N LYS A 47 2.13 0.27 6.53
CA LYS A 47 3.08 -0.35 7.48
C LYS A 47 3.28 -1.85 7.20
N GLY A 48 2.19 -2.58 6.90
CA GLY A 48 2.27 -4.01 6.57
C GLY A 48 3.08 -4.30 5.30
N TYR A 49 3.08 -3.40 4.31
CA TYR A 49 3.92 -3.54 3.11
C TYR A 49 5.37 -3.08 3.31
N PHE A 50 5.67 -2.38 4.41
CA PHE A 50 6.96 -1.75 4.61
C PHE A 50 8.09 -2.77 4.73
N ASP A 51 7.87 -3.86 5.47
CA ASP A 51 8.86 -4.92 5.63
C ASP A 51 9.15 -5.65 4.32
N THR A 52 8.11 -6.06 3.59
CA THR A 52 8.29 -6.69 2.27
C THR A 52 8.95 -5.75 1.27
N GLY A 53 8.63 -4.46 1.30
CA GLY A 53 9.29 -3.44 0.48
C GLY A 53 10.77 -3.27 0.84
N CYS A 54 11.11 -3.37 2.13
CA CYS A 54 12.47 -3.31 2.62
C CYS A 54 13.30 -4.52 2.16
N ASP A 55 12.73 -5.73 2.24
CA ASP A 55 13.36 -6.96 1.75
C ASP A 55 13.62 -6.89 0.24
N LEU A 56 12.66 -6.38 -0.54
CA LEU A 56 12.82 -6.16 -1.97
C LEU A 56 13.96 -5.15 -2.25
N MET A 57 14.04 -4.07 -1.49
CA MET A 57 15.11 -3.07 -1.62
C MET A 57 16.48 -3.67 -1.32
N TYR A 58 16.60 -4.53 -0.30
CA TYR A 58 17.84 -5.25 -0.03
C TYR A 58 18.22 -6.23 -1.14
N ALA A 59 17.24 -6.96 -1.70
CA ALA A 59 17.50 -7.85 -2.83
C ALA A 59 18.03 -7.08 -4.06
N ILE A 60 17.41 -5.94 -4.40
CA ILE A 60 17.87 -5.08 -5.50
C ILE A 60 19.26 -4.50 -5.16
N GLY A 61 19.45 -4.02 -3.94
CA GLY A 61 20.72 -3.48 -3.46
C GLY A 61 21.86 -4.48 -3.56
N ALA A 62 21.61 -5.75 -3.24
CA ALA A 62 22.58 -6.84 -3.37
C ALA A 62 22.99 -7.06 -4.83
N VAL A 63 22.01 -7.13 -5.75
CA VAL A 63 22.29 -7.33 -7.18
C VAL A 63 23.09 -6.16 -7.76
N VAL A 64 22.65 -4.93 -7.53
CA VAL A 64 23.34 -3.73 -8.04
C VAL A 64 24.70 -3.54 -7.37
N GLY A 65 24.83 -3.90 -6.09
CA GLY A 65 26.07 -3.90 -5.34
C GLY A 65 27.13 -4.80 -5.98
N VAL A 66 26.77 -6.05 -6.32
CA VAL A 66 27.67 -6.98 -7.00
C VAL A 66 28.08 -6.46 -8.38
N ILE A 67 27.14 -5.92 -9.17
CA ILE A 67 27.44 -5.34 -10.49
C ILE A 67 28.43 -4.16 -10.36
N GLY A 68 28.24 -3.31 -9.36
CA GLY A 68 29.14 -2.20 -9.07
C GLY A 68 30.54 -2.66 -8.67
N ALA A 69 30.65 -3.72 -7.86
CA ALA A 69 31.93 -4.30 -7.47
C ALA A 69 32.72 -4.81 -8.67
N VAL A 70 32.05 -5.50 -9.61
CA VAL A 70 32.68 -5.97 -10.86
C VAL A 70 33.21 -4.80 -11.70
N LYS A 71 32.46 -3.69 -11.78
CA LYS A 71 32.93 -2.49 -12.50
C LYS A 71 34.15 -1.85 -11.84
N VAL A 72 34.16 -1.73 -10.51
CA VAL A 72 35.30 -1.21 -9.76
C VAL A 72 36.54 -2.09 -9.98
N PHE A 73 36.37 -3.41 -9.87
CA PHE A 73 37.45 -4.37 -10.13
C PHE A 73 37.98 -4.26 -11.55
N SER A 74 37.10 -4.12 -12.55
CA SER A 74 37.52 -3.97 -13.95
C SER A 74 38.32 -2.69 -14.17
N LYS A 75 37.94 -1.56 -13.55
CA LYS A 75 38.69 -0.29 -13.62
C LYS A 75 40.04 -0.37 -12.91
N TRP A 76 40.09 -1.08 -11.79
CA TRP A 76 41.34 -1.32 -11.05
C TRP A 76 42.34 -2.10 -11.90
N ASN A 77 41.90 -3.17 -12.55
CA ASN A 77 42.75 -3.96 -13.43
C ASN A 77 43.17 -3.20 -14.70
N ALA A 78 42.35 -2.25 -15.17
CA ALA A 78 42.68 -1.39 -16.29
C ALA A 78 43.68 -0.26 -15.94
N GLY A 79 44.00 -0.07 -14.66
CA GLY A 79 44.91 0.98 -14.20
C GLY A 79 44.35 2.41 -14.35
N GLU A 80 43.02 2.56 -14.36
CA GLU A 80 42.42 3.89 -14.49
C GLU A 80 42.71 4.77 -13.25
N PRO A 81 43.09 6.04 -13.44
CA PRO A 81 43.43 6.96 -12.35
C PRO A 81 42.23 7.28 -11.42
N ASP A 82 41.00 7.12 -11.91
CA ASP A 82 39.78 7.44 -11.16
C ASP A 82 39.21 6.27 -10.34
N THR A 83 39.87 5.11 -10.33
CA THR A 83 39.37 3.88 -9.69
C THR A 83 39.04 4.09 -8.21
N ASN A 84 39.90 4.80 -7.46
CA ASN A 84 39.69 5.05 -6.03
C ASN A 84 38.43 5.89 -5.78
N LYS A 85 38.15 6.86 -6.64
CA LYS A 85 36.94 7.69 -6.55
C LYS A 85 35.69 6.88 -6.84
N VAL A 86 35.72 6.03 -7.87
CA VAL A 86 34.60 5.14 -8.24
C VAL A 86 34.37 4.09 -7.16
N ALA A 87 35.43 3.51 -6.58
CA ALA A 87 35.36 2.55 -5.49
C ALA A 87 34.73 3.16 -4.23
N ALA A 88 35.17 4.34 -3.83
CA ALA A 88 34.62 5.06 -2.68
C ALA A 88 33.14 5.43 -2.89
N ALA A 89 32.77 5.91 -4.09
CA ALA A 89 31.39 6.25 -4.43
C ALA A 89 30.45 5.02 -4.42
N TRP A 90 30.92 3.89 -4.96
CA TRP A 90 30.18 2.63 -4.93
C TRP A 90 29.98 2.13 -3.49
N PHE A 91 31.05 2.11 -2.69
CA PHE A 91 30.99 1.63 -1.32
C PHE A 91 30.09 2.51 -0.44
N GLY A 92 30.20 3.83 -0.58
CA GLY A 92 29.32 4.78 0.11
C GLY A 92 27.85 4.58 -0.24
N SER A 93 27.55 4.30 -1.51
CA SER A 93 26.19 4.01 -1.98
C SER A 93 25.64 2.71 -1.39
N CYS A 94 26.47 1.67 -1.24
CA CYS A 94 26.07 0.41 -0.61
C CYS A 94 25.73 0.60 0.87
N ILE A 95 26.55 1.33 1.62
CA ILE A 95 26.28 1.65 3.03
C ILE A 95 25.00 2.47 3.17
N PHE A 96 24.83 3.49 2.34
CA PHE A 96 23.64 4.34 2.36
C PHE A 96 22.35 3.54 2.21
N LEU A 97 22.33 2.59 1.28
CA LEU A 97 21.16 1.73 1.01
C LEU A 97 20.79 0.89 2.24
N VAL A 98 21.78 0.38 2.99
CA VAL A 98 21.55 -0.36 4.23
C VAL A 98 21.06 0.55 5.36
N VAL A 99 21.64 1.74 5.52
CA VAL A 99 21.29 2.66 6.60
C VAL A 99 19.90 3.28 6.41
N VAL A 100 19.51 3.59 5.16
CA VAL A 100 18.18 4.14 4.85
C VAL A 100 17.07 3.22 5.33
N ALA A 101 17.21 1.92 5.16
CA ALA A 101 16.22 0.95 5.61
C ALA A 101 15.97 1.06 7.14
N THR A 102 17.03 1.19 7.94
CA THR A 102 16.93 1.36 9.40
C THR A 102 16.29 2.71 9.78
N VAL A 103 16.68 3.80 9.11
CA VAL A 103 16.14 5.14 9.37
C VAL A 103 14.65 5.20 9.04
N LEU A 104 14.24 4.60 7.91
CA LEU A 104 12.85 4.57 7.51
C LEU A 104 12.00 3.74 8.46
N LYS A 105 12.47 2.56 8.88
CA LYS A 105 11.80 1.77 9.93
C LYS A 105 11.61 2.57 11.23
N SER A 106 12.66 3.29 11.63
CA SER A 106 12.62 4.18 12.80
C SER A 106 11.60 5.32 12.67
N PHE A 107 11.35 5.87 11.47
CA PHE A 107 10.33 6.91 11.28
C PHE A 107 8.89 6.38 11.40
N PHE A 108 8.66 5.11 11.05
CA PHE A 108 7.32 4.49 11.16
C PHE A 108 7.07 3.80 12.51
N GLY A 109 8.07 3.79 13.39
CA GLY A 109 8.02 3.19 14.72
C GLY A 109 7.98 1.66 14.67
N ILE A 110 8.66 1.07 13.68
CA ILE A 110 8.77 -0.39 13.45
C ILE A 110 10.21 -0.81 13.72
#